data_AF-A0A0Q9IFZ7-F1
#
_entry.id   AF-A0A0Q9IFZ7-F1
#
_cell.length_a   1.000
_cell.length_b   1.000
_cell.length_c   1.000
_cell.angle_alpha   90.00
_cell.angle_beta   90.00
_cell.angle_gamma   90.00
#
_symmetry.space_group_name_H-M   'P 1'
#
loop_
_entity.id
_entity.type
_entity.pdbx_description
1 polymer ?
#
loop_
_entity_poly.entity_id
_entity_poly.type
_entity_poly.pdbx_seq_one_letter_code
_entity_poly.pdbx_strand_id
1 'polypeptide(L)'
;MSTASRNLDAARLGDESFMSADDLRVYMTELETAKASKMLGAMDKAEQARKKLVAALQEEIAVTPEKIAEIKHSLANKTRAAAQRGETEVLVMRFPSALCTDRGRAINNAEADWPATLTGRPRQAYEFWKEHLQPAKYKLRAMIIDWPGGMPGDVAFFLSWS
;
A
#
# COMPACT_ATOMS: atom_id res chain seq x y z
N MET A 1 -41.65 51.66 -52.90
CA MET A 1 -40.20 51.72 -52.60
C MET A 1 -39.98 50.85 -51.37
N SER A 2 -39.44 49.64 -51.50
CA SER A 2 -38.02 49.31 -51.25
C SER A 2 -37.63 49.73 -49.82
N THR A 3 -37.35 48.85 -48.85
CA THR A 3 -36.37 47.75 -48.87
C THR A 3 -36.55 46.77 -47.69
N ALA A 4 -36.18 45.50 -47.94
CA ALA A 4 -35.41 44.57 -47.10
C ALA A 4 -35.80 44.38 -45.61
N SER A 5 -36.32 43.20 -45.24
CA SER A 5 -35.56 41.97 -44.93
C SER A 5 -34.77 41.99 -43.62
N ARG A 6 -35.08 40.96 -42.81
CA ARG A 6 -34.20 40.21 -41.90
C ARG A 6 -33.74 40.94 -40.64
N ASN A 7 -34.34 40.55 -39.52
CA ASN A 7 -33.62 39.86 -38.45
C ASN A 7 -34.58 39.46 -37.32
N LEU A 8 -35.38 38.43 -37.57
CA LEU A 8 -36.08 37.70 -36.50
C LEU A 8 -35.42 36.35 -36.19
N ASP A 9 -34.45 35.92 -37.00
CA ASP A 9 -33.73 34.65 -36.81
C ASP A 9 -32.44 34.79 -35.98
N ALA A 10 -31.98 36.02 -35.69
CA ALA A 10 -30.75 36.23 -34.93
C ALA A 10 -30.92 36.07 -33.41
N ALA A 11 -32.16 35.98 -32.92
CA ALA A 11 -32.46 35.98 -31.48
C ALA A 11 -32.78 34.60 -30.89
N ARG A 12 -32.74 33.51 -31.69
CA ARG A 12 -33.10 32.15 -31.22
C ARG A 12 -32.12 31.05 -31.63
N LEU A 13 -30.94 31.40 -32.10
CA LEU A 13 -29.78 30.49 -32.16
C LEU A 13 -28.80 30.74 -31.00
N GLY A 14 -29.25 31.42 -29.94
CA GLY A 14 -28.43 31.83 -28.79
C GLY A 14 -28.89 31.27 -27.45
N ASP A 15 -29.73 30.22 -27.45
CA ASP A 15 -30.11 29.47 -26.25
C ASP A 15 -29.45 28.09 -26.25
N GLU A 16 -28.13 28.08 -26.42
CA GLU A 16 -27.33 26.89 -26.24
C GLU A 16 -26.22 27.23 -25.24
N SER A 17 -26.23 26.55 -24.10
CA SER A 17 -25.35 26.73 -22.96
C SER A 17 -23.89 26.36 -23.27
N PHE A 18 -23.27 27.03 -24.24
CA PHE A 18 -21.86 26.88 -24.53
C PHE A 18 -21.06 27.85 -23.65
N MET A 19 -20.27 27.29 -22.74
CA MET A 19 -19.22 28.03 -22.07
C MET A 19 -18.31 28.66 -23.13
N SER A 20 -18.00 29.96 -23.00
CA SER A 20 -17.07 30.61 -23.91
C SER A 20 -15.68 29.95 -23.81
N ALA A 21 -14.78 30.19 -24.77
CA ALA A 21 -13.42 29.67 -24.70
C ALA A 21 -12.64 30.20 -23.48
N ASP A 22 -13.00 31.37 -22.95
CA ASP A 22 -12.48 31.88 -21.67
C ASP A 22 -13.07 31.10 -20.49
N ASP A 23 -14.39 30.88 -20.47
CA ASP A 23 -15.07 30.11 -19.41
C ASP A 23 -14.57 28.67 -19.35
N LEU A 24 -14.36 28.03 -20.51
CA LEU A 24 -13.80 26.69 -20.59
C LEU A 24 -12.38 26.62 -20.03
N ARG A 25 -11.54 27.65 -20.24
CA ARG A 25 -10.19 27.73 -19.67
C ARG A 25 -10.22 27.92 -18.16
N VAL A 26 -11.13 28.74 -17.66
CA VAL A 26 -11.36 28.92 -16.22
C VAL A 26 -11.81 27.59 -15.59
N TYR A 27 -12.82 26.94 -16.18
CA TYR A 27 -13.33 25.65 -15.71
C TYR A 27 -12.29 24.53 -15.73
N MET A 28 -11.48 24.44 -16.80
CA MET A 28 -10.35 23.52 -16.85
C MET A 28 -9.36 23.78 -15.71
N THR A 29 -9.05 25.05 -15.43
CA THR A 29 -8.14 25.43 -14.34
C THR A 29 -8.72 25.06 -12.97
N GLU A 30 -10.01 25.27 -12.75
CA GLU A 30 -10.70 24.87 -11.53
C GLU A 30 -10.72 23.34 -11.34
N LEU A 31 -10.96 22.58 -12.41
CA LEU A 31 -10.89 21.13 -12.37
C LEU A 31 -9.47 20.64 -12.07
N GLU A 32 -8.44 21.21 -12.68
CA GLU A 32 -7.05 20.84 -12.43
C GLU A 32 -6.61 21.18 -11.00
N THR A 33 -6.99 22.34 -10.48
CA THR A 33 -6.73 22.71 -9.08
C THR A 33 -7.47 21.78 -8.12
N ALA A 34 -8.75 21.49 -8.36
CA ALA A 34 -9.53 20.55 -7.53
C ALA A 34 -8.93 19.14 -7.54
N LYS A 35 -8.49 18.65 -8.71
CA LYS A 35 -7.78 17.37 -8.82
C LYS A 35 -6.46 17.39 -8.06
N ALA A 36 -5.65 18.44 -8.22
CA ALA A 36 -4.37 18.59 -7.53
C ALA A 36 -4.56 18.62 -6.00
N SER A 37 -5.50 19.43 -5.49
CA SER A 37 -5.82 19.47 -4.06
C SER A 37 -6.32 18.12 -3.53
N LYS A 38 -7.16 17.41 -4.30
CA LYS A 38 -7.62 16.06 -3.92
C LYS A 38 -6.46 15.07 -3.87
N MET A 39 -5.54 15.13 -4.84
CA MET A 39 -4.34 14.29 -4.87
C MET A 39 -3.43 14.58 -3.68
N LEU A 40 -3.14 15.85 -3.40
CA LEU A 40 -2.33 16.27 -2.23
C LEU A 40 -2.96 15.77 -0.93
N GLY A 41 -4.27 15.98 -0.75
CA GLY A 41 -4.98 15.50 0.44
C GLY A 41 -4.99 13.96 0.58
N ALA A 42 -5.00 13.22 -0.54
CA ALA A 42 -4.87 11.76 -0.51
C ALA A 42 -3.45 11.33 -0.14
N MET A 43 -2.43 12.00 -0.66
CA MET A 43 -1.02 11.77 -0.33
C MET A 43 -0.74 12.02 1.15
N ASP A 44 -1.24 13.12 1.72
CA ASP A 44 -1.07 13.44 3.14
C ASP A 44 -1.69 12.37 4.05
N LYS A 45 -2.89 11.90 3.70
CA LYS A 45 -3.56 10.81 4.43
C LYS A 45 -2.76 9.51 4.36
N ALA A 46 -2.25 9.16 3.17
CA ALA A 46 -1.43 7.96 2.99
C ALA A 46 -0.14 8.03 3.83
N GLU A 47 0.53 9.19 3.84
CA GLU A 47 1.75 9.39 4.63
C GLU A 47 1.46 9.34 6.15
N GLN A 48 0.37 9.95 6.61
CA GLN A 48 -0.03 9.84 8.01
C GLN A 48 -0.38 8.41 8.41
N ALA A 49 -1.10 7.67 7.57
CA ALA A 49 -1.41 6.27 7.80
C ALA A 49 -0.12 5.42 7.89
N ARG A 50 0.83 5.68 6.99
CA ARG A 50 2.15 5.02 7.00
C ARG A 50 2.92 5.32 8.29
N LYS A 51 3.00 6.58 8.71
CA LYS A 51 3.67 6.98 9.97
C LYS A 51 3.04 6.29 11.19
N LYS A 52 1.71 6.25 11.26
CA LYS A 52 0.98 5.55 12.34
C LYS A 52 1.27 4.06 12.35
N LEU A 53 1.29 3.42 11.18
CA LEU A 53 1.61 2.00 11.05
C LEU A 53 3.04 1.71 11.51
N VAL A 54 4.01 2.51 11.07
CA VAL A 54 5.42 2.38 11.52
C VAL A 54 5.50 2.49 13.04
N ALA A 55 4.92 3.53 13.63
CA ALA A 55 4.93 3.71 15.08
C ALA A 55 4.31 2.51 15.82
N ALA A 56 3.14 2.03 15.35
CA ALA A 56 2.46 0.90 15.98
C ALA A 56 3.24 -0.42 15.88
N LEU A 57 3.97 -0.65 14.78
CA LEU A 57 4.75 -1.87 14.58
C LEU A 57 6.16 -1.78 15.15
N GLN A 58 6.67 -0.58 15.41
CA GLN A 58 7.94 -0.38 16.11
C GLN A 58 7.84 -0.86 17.56
N GLU A 59 6.69 -0.64 18.20
CA GLU A 59 6.41 -1.12 19.55
C GLU A 59 6.24 -2.65 19.56
N GLU A 60 7.16 -3.30 20.26
CA GLU A 60 7.14 -4.74 20.53
C GLU A 60 5.96 -5.13 21.41
N ILE A 61 5.51 -6.37 21.27
CA ILE A 61 4.45 -6.94 22.11
C ILE A 61 4.99 -8.02 23.02
N ALA A 62 4.34 -8.23 24.17
CA ALA A 62 4.64 -9.39 25.00
C ALA A 62 4.27 -10.69 24.27
N VAL A 63 5.25 -11.57 24.09
CA VAL A 63 5.07 -12.88 23.46
C VAL A 63 4.78 -13.91 24.56
N THR A 64 3.55 -13.90 25.07
CA THR A 64 3.10 -14.84 26.09
C THR A 64 2.75 -16.21 25.48
N PRO A 65 2.67 -17.30 26.27
CA PRO A 65 2.21 -18.59 25.78
C PRO A 65 0.84 -18.54 25.06
N GLU A 66 -0.08 -17.72 25.56
CA GLU A 66 -1.40 -17.51 24.95
C GLU A 66 -1.28 -16.83 23.59
N LYS A 67 -0.44 -15.79 23.48
CA LYS A 67 -0.17 -15.12 22.20
C LYS A 67 0.48 -16.06 21.19
N ILE A 68 1.42 -16.91 21.65
CA ILE A 68 2.03 -17.94 20.81
C ILE A 68 0.97 -18.90 20.27
N ALA A 69 0.08 -19.41 21.14
CA ALA A 69 -0.99 -20.32 20.75
C ALA A 69 -1.96 -19.66 19.75
N GLU A 70 -2.33 -18.40 19.97
CA GLU A 70 -3.15 -17.59 19.07
C GLU A 70 -2.52 -17.48 17.67
N ILE A 71 -1.23 -17.12 17.59
CA ILE A 71 -0.50 -17.00 16.32
C ILE A 71 -0.43 -18.36 15.62
N LYS A 72 -0.09 -19.44 16.34
CA LYS A 72 -0.04 -20.80 15.77
C LYS A 72 -1.40 -21.23 15.21
N HIS A 73 -2.48 -20.98 15.93
CA HIS A 73 -3.83 -21.32 15.49
C HIS A 73 -4.21 -20.54 14.22
N SER A 74 -3.96 -19.24 14.20
CA SER A 74 -4.21 -18.38 13.03
C SER A 74 -3.42 -18.84 11.80
N LEU A 75 -2.12 -19.12 11.97
CA LEU A 75 -1.27 -19.63 10.89
C LEU A 75 -1.74 -20.99 10.37
N ALA A 76 -2.09 -21.92 11.26
CA ALA A 76 -2.57 -23.24 10.86
C ALA A 76 -3.86 -23.16 10.02
N ASN A 77 -4.79 -22.27 10.38
CA ASN A 77 -6.00 -22.04 9.60
C ASN A 77 -5.66 -21.45 8.22
N LYS A 78 -4.77 -20.46 8.19
CA LYS A 78 -4.37 -19.76 6.95
C LYS A 78 -3.62 -20.69 5.98
N THR A 79 -2.65 -21.46 6.46
CA THR A 79 -1.88 -22.40 5.64
C THR A 79 -2.73 -23.57 5.18
N ARG A 80 -3.64 -24.09 6.02
CA ARG A 80 -4.61 -25.12 5.59
C ARG A 80 -5.49 -24.62 4.45
N ALA A 81 -6.05 -23.43 4.57
CA ALA A 81 -6.90 -22.85 3.52
C ALA A 81 -6.12 -22.62 2.22
N ALA A 82 -4.86 -22.18 2.30
CA ALA A 82 -3.97 -22.01 1.16
C ALA A 82 -3.64 -23.35 0.49
N ALA A 83 -3.25 -24.37 1.28
CA ALA A 83 -2.96 -25.71 0.77
C ALA A 83 -4.17 -26.36 0.09
N GLN A 84 -5.40 -26.13 0.59
CA GLN A 84 -6.63 -26.58 -0.07
C GLN A 84 -6.84 -25.98 -1.46
N ARG A 85 -6.24 -24.82 -1.75
CA ARG A 85 -6.24 -24.18 -3.08
C ARG A 85 -5.05 -24.57 -3.95
N GLY A 86 -4.20 -25.50 -3.48
CA GLY A 86 -2.99 -25.92 -4.19
C GLY A 86 -1.82 -24.93 -4.04
N GLU A 87 -1.91 -23.96 -3.13
CA GLU A 87 -0.81 -23.04 -2.84
C GLU A 87 0.25 -23.74 -1.97
N THR A 88 1.51 -23.30 -2.09
CA THR A 88 2.64 -23.80 -1.27
C THR A 88 3.27 -22.72 -0.39
N GLU A 89 2.64 -21.54 -0.38
CA GLU A 89 3.06 -20.40 0.41
C GLU A 89 1.89 -19.46 0.73
N VAL A 90 2.07 -18.62 1.74
CA VAL A 90 1.12 -17.55 2.05
C VAL A 90 1.82 -16.32 2.63
N LEU A 91 1.36 -15.12 2.25
CA LEU A 91 1.78 -13.87 2.87
C LEU A 91 1.31 -13.85 4.33
N VAL A 92 2.22 -13.74 5.29
CA VAL A 92 1.91 -13.76 6.73
C VAL A 92 2.05 -12.39 7.39
N MET A 93 2.85 -11.49 6.82
CA MET A 93 2.99 -10.12 7.30
C MET A 93 3.36 -9.19 6.16
N ARG A 94 2.84 -7.97 6.18
CA ARG A 94 3.29 -6.84 5.36
C ARG A 94 3.65 -5.70 6.31
N PHE A 95 4.80 -5.07 6.09
CA PHE A 95 5.27 -3.98 6.94
C PHE A 95 6.16 -3.00 6.17
N PRO A 96 6.25 -1.71 6.56
CA PRO A 96 7.11 -0.76 5.89
C PRO A 96 8.60 -1.06 6.09
N SER A 97 9.42 -0.90 5.05
CA SER A 97 10.89 -1.02 5.09
C SER A 97 11.55 -0.11 6.11
N ALA A 98 10.85 0.93 6.58
CA ALA A 98 11.27 1.78 7.70
C ALA A 98 11.48 1.00 9.01
N LEU A 99 10.95 -0.21 9.13
CA LEU A 99 11.20 -1.16 10.24
C LEU A 99 12.39 -2.09 9.95
N CYS A 100 13.25 -1.69 9.02
CA CYS A 100 14.59 -2.21 8.83
C CYS A 100 15.59 -1.08 9.07
N THR A 101 16.66 -1.31 9.82
CA THR A 101 17.71 -0.32 10.11
C THR A 101 18.39 0.20 8.84
N ASP A 102 18.39 -0.61 7.77
CA ASP A 102 18.96 -0.30 6.46
C ASP A 102 17.90 0.03 5.39
N ARG A 103 16.66 0.31 5.82
CA ARG A 103 15.51 0.60 4.94
C ARG A 103 15.24 -0.46 3.88
N GLY A 104 15.50 -1.74 4.20
CA GLY A 104 15.16 -2.88 3.35
C GLY A 104 16.21 -3.21 2.28
N ARG A 105 17.38 -2.57 2.30
CA ARG A 105 18.48 -2.84 1.37
C ARG A 105 18.91 -4.32 1.38
N ALA A 106 19.16 -4.89 2.55
CA ALA A 106 19.63 -6.26 2.70
C ALA A 106 18.61 -7.27 2.14
N ILE A 107 17.32 -7.04 2.40
CA ILE A 107 16.23 -7.84 1.83
C ILE A 107 16.22 -7.74 0.30
N ASN A 108 16.31 -6.51 -0.24
CA ASN A 108 16.32 -6.28 -1.69
C ASN A 108 17.49 -6.98 -2.39
N ASN A 109 18.64 -7.07 -1.72
CA ASN A 109 19.85 -7.71 -2.25
C ASN A 109 19.97 -9.20 -1.92
N ALA A 110 18.95 -9.78 -1.27
CA ALA A 110 18.96 -11.16 -0.78
C ALA A 110 20.19 -11.51 0.10
N GLU A 111 20.66 -10.54 0.90
CA GLU A 111 21.78 -10.71 1.83
C GLU A 111 21.40 -11.68 2.95
N ALA A 112 22.21 -12.70 3.26
CA ALA A 112 21.84 -13.76 4.21
C ALA A 112 21.58 -13.26 5.65
N ASP A 113 22.18 -12.13 6.02
CA ASP A 113 22.08 -11.47 7.32
C ASP A 113 20.98 -10.39 7.37
N TRP A 114 20.13 -10.28 6.35
CA TRP A 114 18.96 -9.39 6.35
C TRP A 114 18.11 -9.43 7.64
N PRO A 115 17.95 -10.57 8.36
CA PRO A 115 17.16 -10.56 9.60
C PRO A 115 17.76 -9.67 10.70
N ALA A 116 19.06 -9.39 10.65
CA ALA A 116 19.71 -8.49 11.60
C ALA A 116 19.23 -7.04 11.48
N THR A 117 18.67 -6.65 10.33
CA THR A 117 18.22 -5.28 10.09
C THR A 117 16.80 -5.03 10.59
N LEU A 118 15.99 -6.07 10.80
CA LEU A 118 14.61 -5.93 11.28
C LEU A 118 14.52 -5.23 12.64
N THR A 119 13.49 -4.44 12.89
CA THR A 119 13.18 -3.87 14.21
C THR A 119 11.71 -4.09 14.58
N GLY A 120 11.36 -3.93 15.86
CA GLY A 120 9.98 -4.03 16.33
C GLY A 120 9.31 -5.37 16.03
N ARG A 121 8.01 -5.34 15.72
CA ARG A 121 7.21 -6.54 15.45
C ARG A 121 7.71 -7.39 14.27
N PRO A 122 8.24 -6.85 13.17
CA PRO A 122 8.91 -7.66 12.15
C PRO A 122 10.07 -8.51 12.68
N ARG A 123 10.90 -7.98 13.61
CA ARG A 123 11.93 -8.77 14.30
C ARG A 123 11.29 -9.89 15.11
N GLN A 124 10.29 -9.59 15.94
CA GLN A 124 9.58 -10.59 16.73
C GLN A 124 8.93 -11.68 15.87
N ALA A 125 8.39 -11.32 14.69
CA ALA A 125 7.81 -12.28 13.75
C ALA A 125 8.87 -13.21 13.15
N TYR A 126 10.06 -12.69 12.83
CA TYR A 126 11.20 -13.51 12.40
C TYR A 126 11.66 -14.47 13.51
N GLU A 127 11.78 -13.99 14.74
CA GLU A 127 12.16 -14.80 15.90
C GLU A 127 11.12 -15.90 16.19
N PHE A 128 9.84 -15.56 16.17
CA PHE A 128 8.74 -16.51 16.28
C PHE A 128 8.81 -17.59 15.21
N TRP A 129 9.07 -17.21 13.94
CA TRP A 129 9.27 -18.19 12.87
C TRP A 129 10.46 -19.10 13.16
N LYS A 130 11.61 -18.52 13.52
CA LYS A 130 12.85 -19.25 13.80
C LYS A 130 12.67 -20.27 14.92
N GLU A 131 11.97 -19.88 15.99
CA GLU A 131 11.77 -20.73 17.15
C GLU A 131 10.71 -21.82 16.94
N HIS A 132 9.59 -21.48 16.29
CA HIS A 132 8.41 -22.35 16.29
C HIS A 132 8.04 -22.96 14.95
N LEU A 133 8.42 -22.33 13.83
CA LEU A 133 7.98 -22.75 12.49
C LEU A 133 9.13 -23.37 11.69
N GLN A 134 10.36 -22.87 11.85
CA GLN A 134 11.54 -23.42 11.20
C GLN A 134 11.80 -24.90 11.59
N PRO A 135 11.66 -25.32 12.87
CA PRO A 135 11.79 -26.74 13.23
C PRO A 135 10.73 -27.62 12.55
N ALA A 136 9.54 -27.06 12.29
CA ALA A 136 8.46 -27.69 11.54
C ALA A 136 8.62 -27.61 10.01
N LYS A 137 9.82 -27.25 9.52
CA LYS A 137 10.20 -27.18 8.10
C LYS A 137 9.52 -26.09 7.28
N TYR A 138 8.82 -25.14 7.91
CA TYR A 138 8.38 -23.94 7.20
C TYR A 138 9.58 -23.05 6.86
N LYS A 139 9.59 -22.51 5.65
CA LYS A 139 10.56 -21.52 5.18
C LYS A 139 9.95 -20.12 5.28
N LEU A 140 10.75 -19.12 5.67
CA LEU A 140 10.36 -17.72 5.64
C LEU A 140 11.11 -17.00 4.51
N ARG A 141 10.37 -16.29 3.67
CA ARG A 141 10.93 -15.42 2.63
C ARG A 141 10.51 -13.97 2.88
N ALA A 142 11.44 -13.04 2.72
CA ALA A 142 11.16 -11.61 2.74
C ALA A 142 11.36 -11.02 1.34
N MET A 143 10.52 -10.07 0.94
CA MET A 143 10.61 -9.41 -0.37
C MET A 143 10.07 -7.98 -0.31
N ILE A 144 10.71 -7.05 -1.04
CA ILE A 144 10.14 -5.72 -1.29
C ILE A 144 8.98 -5.86 -2.28
N ILE A 145 7.81 -5.32 -1.95
CA ILE A 145 6.59 -5.48 -2.75
C ILE A 145 6.05 -4.16 -3.34
N ASP A 146 6.61 -3.02 -2.94
CA ASP A 146 6.37 -1.75 -3.61
C ASP A 146 7.60 -0.82 -3.55
N TRP A 147 7.62 0.17 -4.47
CA TRP A 147 8.76 1.06 -4.71
C TRP A 147 8.33 2.54 -4.81
N PRO A 148 7.79 3.15 -3.74
CA PRO A 148 7.40 4.56 -3.75
C PRO A 148 8.62 5.45 -4.03
N GLY A 149 8.53 6.27 -5.09
CA GLY A 149 9.63 7.15 -5.51
C GLY A 149 10.91 6.39 -5.92
N GLY A 150 10.79 5.14 -6.34
CA GLY A 150 11.92 4.29 -6.74
C GLY A 150 12.72 3.69 -5.58
N MET A 151 12.27 3.89 -4.32
CA MET A 151 12.93 3.37 -3.12
C MET A 151 12.14 2.20 -2.53
N PRO A 152 12.77 1.22 -1.85
CA PRO A 152 12.06 0.14 -1.18
C PRO A 152 10.98 0.66 -0.22
N GLY A 153 9.73 0.29 -0.46
CA GLY A 153 8.59 0.67 0.37
C GLY A 153 8.21 -0.43 1.33
N ASP A 154 7.19 -1.21 1.05
CA ASP A 154 6.74 -2.28 1.93
C ASP A 154 7.46 -3.60 1.67
N VAL A 155 7.70 -4.33 2.76
CA VAL A 155 8.22 -5.68 2.81
C VAL A 155 7.07 -6.65 3.04
N ALA A 156 7.08 -7.79 2.35
CA ALA A 156 6.22 -8.92 2.64
C ALA A 156 7.03 -10.09 3.18
N PHE A 157 6.52 -10.69 4.25
CA PHE A 157 6.92 -12.02 4.71
C PHE A 157 5.97 -13.08 4.16
N PHE A 158 6.55 -14.08 3.52
CA PHE A 158 5.86 -15.27 3.04
C PHE A 158 6.32 -16.49 3.82
N LEU A 159 5.36 -17.28 4.29
CA LEU A 159 5.61 -18.58 4.90
C LEU A 159 5.35 -19.67 3.86
N SER A 160 6.32 -20.54 3.61
CA SER A 160 6.26 -21.59 2.58
C SER A 160 6.52 -22.99 3.16
N TRP A 161 5.91 -24.01 2.55
CA TRP A 161 6.02 -25.42 2.94
C TRP A 161 6.38 -26.37 1.78
N SER A 162 6.91 -25.83 0.68
CA SER A 162 7.56 -26.60 -0.41
C SER A 162 9.05 -26.74 -0.21
#